data_AF-A0A7V3X2C5-F1
#
_entry.id   AF-A0A7V3X2C5-F1
#
_cell.length_a   1.000
_cell.length_b   1.000
_cell.length_c   1.000
_cell.angle_alpha   90.00
_cell.angle_beta   90.00
_cell.angle_gamma   90.00
#
_symmetry.space_group_name_H-M   'P 1'
#
loop_
_entity.id
_entity.type
_entity.pdbx_description
1 polymer ?
#
loop_
_entity_poly.entity_id
_entity_poly.type
_entity_poly.pdbx_seq_one_letter_code
_entity_poly.pdbx_strand_id
1 'polypeptide(L)'
;MQGPAGIKARRQWWAVNSELVVAGTRPSYDGCVFTAASKWDVLRVRKRAWHLPGGECTMKKKALLRIWVPLSSLLMSLLFMLEAHSQGTFADLPRISSGSTVCENALWIETPLDRQFMQSKRVVVADLKGPGIITMIHFALPERMAAQPNKYHLGRELILQMFWDDEKSPSVQCPLVDFFCDPAGERERLETALVNKKRGWNAYFTMPFRKSAHIELRYDGPVEPGKELWSLMPCYSYVLAQKLESLPNDFGYFHAFWRQELINLGKQDYIALVAKGQGKFIGWNVTVRSPGRPGYPVDENEKFYIDGESEPSIEFQGIEDSFGFSWGFPPEENTFLLTGWFPFHKEGAAAYRFFLQDAIAFQKSLVVSIGFGKNEHPMFREQFSRPGNELEISSTVYWYQTEPHEAFPPLPPVEKRSPTEVNWKDREELPDPQDLEQRGVKLHLRCGRPEKELIFAQEGYSAKVVRGFAYTGWPFPIFHTRADEQEVQIVLTVPPKRRGILRLYVIDPDHFQGGRHQEILINNKSFGEVQGFDNGKWLDLPLDESFTQSGEITLRIKNLNPQSNAVVSIVEWAEPKE
;
A
#
# COMPACT_ATOMS: atom_id res chain seq x y z
N MET A 1 25.83 31.70 40.98
CA MET A 1 24.46 31.23 40.72
C MET A 1 24.47 30.59 39.32
N GLN A 2 24.94 29.34 39.23
CA GLN A 2 24.22 28.17 38.66
C GLN A 2 23.36 28.56 37.43
N GLY A 3 23.68 28.29 36.17
CA GLY A 3 24.38 27.18 35.50
C GLY A 3 23.35 26.44 34.62
N PRO A 4 23.47 26.37 33.28
CA PRO A 4 22.41 25.81 32.42
C PRO A 4 22.53 24.28 32.34
N ALA A 5 21.43 23.56 32.57
CA ALA A 5 21.34 22.13 32.34
C ALA A 5 20.90 21.86 30.89
N GLY A 6 21.76 21.18 30.14
CA GLY A 6 21.55 20.84 28.74
C GLY A 6 20.44 19.82 28.52
N ILE A 7 19.61 20.08 27.52
CA ILE A 7 18.64 19.11 26.99
C ILE A 7 19.35 18.30 25.90
N LYS A 8 19.56 17.02 26.18
CA LYS A 8 19.97 16.02 25.18
C LYS A 8 18.78 15.75 24.27
N ALA A 9 18.92 16.05 22.97
CA ALA A 9 18.04 15.51 21.95
C ALA A 9 18.20 13.98 21.89
N ARG A 10 17.12 13.24 22.14
CA ARG A 10 17.00 11.82 21.78
C ARG A 10 15.87 11.68 20.77
N ARG A 11 16.19 10.99 19.67
CA ARG A 11 15.29 10.61 18.57
C ARG A 11 14.10 9.82 19.12
N GLN A 12 12.89 10.20 18.73
CA GLN A 12 11.69 9.39 18.83
C GLN A 12 10.96 9.47 17.49
N TRP A 13 10.79 8.30 16.88
CA TRP A 13 9.90 8.00 15.76
C TRP A 13 8.46 8.08 16.24
N TRP A 14 7.50 8.65 15.49
CA TRP A 14 6.08 8.26 15.42
C TRP A 14 5.31 9.08 14.36
N ALA A 15 4.47 8.35 13.62
CA ALA A 15 3.21 8.68 12.95
C ALA A 15 2.81 10.14 12.69
N VAL A 16 2.51 10.43 11.42
CA VAL A 16 1.89 11.67 10.95
C VAL A 16 0.46 11.79 11.49
N ASN A 17 0.23 12.71 12.42
CA ASN A 17 -1.11 13.17 12.80
C ASN A 17 -1.44 14.44 12.01
N SER A 18 -2.49 14.37 11.18
CA SER A 18 -3.10 15.50 10.49
C SER A 18 -4.25 16.08 11.31
N GLU A 19 -4.15 17.34 11.72
CA GLU A 19 -5.17 18.42 11.70
C GLU A 19 -4.88 19.48 12.78
N LEU A 20 -4.78 20.77 12.39
CA LEU A 20 -5.79 21.84 12.64
C LEU A 20 -5.22 23.28 12.74
N VAL A 21 -6.03 24.19 12.18
CA VAL A 21 -6.15 25.66 12.34
C VAL A 21 -5.26 26.59 11.50
N VAL A 22 -5.91 27.12 10.46
CA VAL A 22 -5.59 28.39 9.80
C VAL A 22 -5.75 29.54 10.80
N ALA A 23 -4.67 30.24 11.11
CA ALA A 23 -4.70 31.59 11.64
C ALA A 23 -3.63 32.43 10.92
N GLY A 24 -4.09 33.35 10.07
CA GLY A 24 -3.21 34.26 9.35
C GLY A 24 -2.52 35.23 10.29
N THR A 25 -1.25 35.53 10.00
CA THR A 25 -0.63 36.85 10.14
C THR A 25 0.73 36.79 9.45
N ARG A 26 0.95 37.68 8.47
CA ARG A 26 2.28 37.91 7.86
C ARG A 26 3.23 38.47 8.92
N PRO A 27 4.53 38.17 8.80
CA PRO A 27 5.50 39.24 8.97
C PRO A 27 6.51 39.34 7.83
N SER A 28 6.92 40.59 7.65
CA SER A 28 7.95 41.15 6.78
C SER A 28 9.32 40.47 6.92
N TYR A 29 9.98 40.29 5.77
CA TYR A 29 11.41 40.01 5.68
C TYR A 29 12.21 41.28 5.99
N ASP A 30 13.01 41.24 7.05
CA ASP A 30 14.16 42.13 7.25
C ASP A 30 15.43 41.29 7.40
N GLY A 31 16.51 41.79 6.79
CA GLY A 31 17.68 41.01 6.41
C GLY A 31 18.63 40.57 7.52
N CYS A 32 19.46 39.58 7.17
CA CYS A 32 20.82 39.46 7.70
C CYS A 32 21.73 38.86 6.63
N VAL A 33 22.69 39.68 6.21
CA VAL A 33 23.79 39.35 5.30
C VAL A 33 24.84 38.56 6.07
N PHE A 34 25.22 37.38 5.58
CA PHE A 34 26.49 36.74 5.92
C PHE A 34 27.33 36.59 4.66
N THR A 35 28.46 37.29 4.65
CA THR A 35 29.52 37.25 3.65
C THR A 35 30.35 35.98 3.81
N ALA A 36 30.45 35.18 2.76
CA ALA A 36 31.45 34.11 2.63
C ALA A 36 32.31 34.39 1.39
N ALA A 37 33.59 34.68 1.63
CA ALA A 37 34.59 34.92 0.61
C ALA A 37 35.05 33.61 -0.03
N SER A 38 34.87 33.46 -1.34
CA SER A 38 35.44 32.36 -2.13
C SER A 38 36.75 32.81 -2.79
N LYS A 39 37.87 32.19 -2.41
CA LYS A 39 39.14 32.24 -3.15
C LYS A 39 39.07 31.28 -4.34
N TRP A 40 39.40 31.80 -5.51
CA TRP A 40 39.55 31.05 -6.76
C TRP A 40 41.03 30.67 -6.95
N ASP A 41 41.33 29.37 -6.98
CA ASP A 41 42.62 28.85 -7.42
C ASP A 41 42.53 28.37 -8.87
N VAL A 42 43.29 29.05 -9.74
CA VAL A 42 43.40 28.79 -11.18
C VAL A 42 44.51 27.77 -11.43
N LEU A 43 44.15 26.59 -11.92
CA LEU A 43 45.09 25.57 -12.38
C LEU A 43 45.67 25.96 -13.76
N ARG A 44 46.96 26.34 -13.77
CA ARG A 44 47.78 26.54 -14.97
C ARG A 44 48.21 25.20 -15.57
N VAL A 45 47.78 24.93 -16.80
CA VAL A 45 48.30 23.84 -17.65
C VAL A 45 49.68 24.24 -18.21
N ARG A 46 50.72 23.48 -17.88
CA ARG A 46 52.08 23.61 -18.46
C ARG A 46 52.15 22.82 -19.78
N LYS A 47 52.37 23.52 -20.89
CA LYS A 47 52.82 22.94 -22.17
C LYS A 47 54.27 22.44 -22.03
N ARG A 48 54.52 21.15 -22.29
CA ARG A 48 55.87 20.61 -22.54
C ARG A 48 56.06 20.48 -24.05
N ALA A 49 56.99 21.26 -24.60
CA ALA A 49 57.54 21.09 -25.93
C ALA A 49 58.76 20.15 -25.84
N TRP A 50 58.84 19.15 -26.69
CA TRP A 50 60.04 18.34 -26.90
C TRP A 50 60.60 18.65 -28.29
N HIS A 51 61.89 18.99 -28.30
CA HIS A 51 62.69 19.22 -29.50
C HIS A 51 63.09 17.88 -30.15
N LEU A 52 63.03 17.85 -31.48
CA LEU A 52 63.69 16.87 -32.36
C LEU A 52 65.05 17.42 -32.81
N PRO A 53 66.04 16.56 -33.07
CA PRO A 53 67.04 16.83 -34.10
C PRO A 53 66.91 15.85 -35.27
N GLY A 54 67.11 16.38 -36.48
CA GLY A 54 67.06 15.64 -37.74
C GLY A 54 68.35 14.89 -38.08
N GLY A 55 68.26 14.02 -39.10
CA GLY A 55 69.38 13.34 -39.75
C GLY A 55 68.88 12.40 -40.86
N GLU A 56 69.36 12.61 -42.07
CA GLU A 56 68.89 12.04 -43.35
C GLU A 56 69.35 10.59 -43.67
N CYS A 57 68.49 9.91 -44.44
CA CYS A 57 68.73 9.08 -45.65
C CYS A 57 69.83 7.99 -45.72
N THR A 58 69.44 6.73 -46.01
CA THR A 58 69.74 6.03 -47.28
C THR A 58 69.16 4.59 -47.38
N MET A 59 68.82 4.21 -48.62
CA MET A 59 68.12 2.99 -49.08
C MET A 59 68.86 1.63 -48.88
N LYS A 60 68.11 0.51 -48.77
CA LYS A 60 68.03 -0.56 -49.82
C LYS A 60 67.28 -1.86 -49.41
N LYS A 61 66.54 -2.38 -50.41
CA LYS A 61 66.26 -3.79 -50.82
C LYS A 61 65.11 -4.62 -50.18
N LYS A 62 64.05 -4.74 -50.99
CA LYS A 62 63.34 -5.95 -51.49
C LYS A 62 63.25 -7.19 -50.57
N ALA A 63 62.02 -7.57 -50.24
CA ALA A 63 61.57 -8.97 -50.22
C ALA A 63 60.07 -9.07 -50.51
N LEU A 64 59.72 -9.97 -51.44
CA LEU A 64 58.35 -10.32 -51.82
C LEU A 64 57.59 -10.91 -50.62
N LEU A 65 56.38 -10.41 -50.34
CA LEU A 65 55.43 -11.09 -49.46
C LEU A 65 54.14 -11.39 -50.24
N ARG A 66 53.87 -12.68 -50.40
CA ARG A 66 52.62 -13.25 -50.90
C ARG A 66 51.46 -12.69 -50.08
N ILE A 67 50.48 -12.08 -50.74
CA ILE A 67 49.22 -11.70 -50.13
C ILE A 67 48.39 -12.97 -49.97
N TRP A 68 48.51 -13.60 -48.80
CA TRP A 68 47.49 -14.50 -48.27
C TRP A 68 46.54 -13.61 -47.47
N VAL A 69 45.38 -13.26 -48.04
CA VAL A 69 44.30 -12.67 -47.24
C VAL A 69 43.73 -13.83 -46.43
N PRO A 70 43.87 -13.86 -45.10
CA PRO A 70 43.29 -14.95 -44.34
C PRO A 70 41.77 -14.74 -44.34
N LEU A 71 41.02 -15.80 -44.62
CA LEU A 71 39.55 -15.84 -44.53
C LEU A 71 39.04 -15.36 -43.14
N SER A 72 39.90 -15.29 -42.14
CA SER A 72 39.63 -14.73 -40.81
C SER A 72 39.34 -13.23 -40.83
N SER A 73 39.87 -12.47 -41.79
CA SER A 73 39.63 -11.03 -41.89
C SER A 73 38.25 -10.68 -42.46
N LEU A 74 37.58 -11.62 -43.16
CA LEU A 74 36.20 -11.46 -43.60
C LEU A 74 35.19 -11.90 -42.54
N LEU A 75 35.52 -12.89 -41.70
CA LEU A 75 34.64 -13.28 -40.58
C LEU A 75 34.64 -12.23 -39.47
N MET A 76 35.75 -11.55 -39.23
CA MET A 76 35.86 -10.58 -38.15
C MET A 76 35.11 -9.27 -38.45
N SER A 77 34.95 -8.90 -39.72
CA SER A 77 34.08 -7.78 -40.14
C SER A 77 32.60 -8.16 -40.21
N LEU A 78 32.25 -9.45 -40.37
CA LEU A 78 30.88 -9.96 -40.22
C LEU A 78 30.45 -10.10 -38.74
N LEU A 79 31.40 -10.21 -37.81
CA LEU A 79 31.14 -10.29 -36.35
C LEU A 79 30.93 -8.92 -35.67
N PHE A 80 31.21 -7.81 -36.36
CA PHE A 80 30.94 -6.45 -35.85
C PHE A 80 29.61 -5.85 -36.34
N MET A 81 28.80 -6.61 -37.09
CA MET A 81 27.44 -6.23 -37.52
C MET A 81 26.35 -6.85 -36.64
N LEU A 82 26.63 -7.10 -35.36
CA LEU A 82 25.60 -7.19 -34.33
C LEU A 82 25.45 -5.80 -33.72
N GLU A 83 24.92 -4.85 -34.51
CA GLU A 83 24.22 -3.74 -33.87
C GLU A 83 23.07 -4.39 -33.10
N ALA A 84 23.20 -4.42 -31.77
CA ALA A 84 22.05 -4.57 -30.90
C ALA A 84 21.10 -3.41 -31.28
N HIS A 85 20.11 -3.71 -32.11
CA HIS A 85 19.10 -2.75 -32.51
C HIS A 85 18.27 -2.46 -31.27
N SER A 86 18.68 -1.46 -30.48
CA SER A 86 17.83 -0.90 -29.44
C SER A 86 16.73 -0.08 -30.12
N GLN A 87 15.76 -0.77 -30.72
CA GLN A 87 14.53 -0.13 -31.13
C GLN A 87 13.92 0.56 -29.91
N GLY A 88 13.55 1.83 -30.05
CA GLY A 88 12.85 2.58 -29.01
C GLY A 88 13.69 3.49 -28.12
N THR A 89 14.96 3.77 -28.45
CA THR A 89 15.67 4.92 -27.84
C THR A 89 15.35 6.21 -28.60
N PHE A 90 15.42 7.36 -27.94
CA PHE A 90 15.27 8.67 -28.61
C PHE A 90 16.28 8.86 -29.77
N ALA A 91 17.44 8.21 -29.69
CA ALA A 91 18.45 8.24 -30.74
C ALA A 91 18.03 7.47 -32.01
N ASP A 92 17.08 6.53 -31.88
CA ASP A 92 16.58 5.73 -32.99
C ASP A 92 15.42 6.39 -33.74
N LEU A 93 14.77 7.41 -33.14
CA LEU A 93 13.62 8.10 -33.74
C LEU A 93 13.85 8.65 -35.16
N PRO A 94 15.04 9.17 -35.55
CA PRO A 94 15.29 9.62 -36.91
C PRO A 94 15.50 8.48 -37.93
N ARG A 95 15.65 7.22 -37.48
CA ARG A 95 15.81 6.08 -38.39
C ARG A 95 14.46 5.75 -39.02
N ILE A 96 14.41 5.70 -40.35
CA ILE A 96 13.21 5.34 -41.10
C ILE A 96 13.15 3.82 -41.20
N SER A 97 12.15 3.19 -40.57
CA SER A 97 11.90 1.75 -40.63
C SER A 97 10.78 1.41 -41.64
N SER A 98 10.82 0.20 -42.18
CA SER A 98 9.83 -0.32 -43.15
C SER A 98 8.58 -0.93 -42.48
N GLY A 99 8.47 -0.86 -41.15
CA GLY A 99 7.34 -1.41 -40.40
C GLY A 99 6.04 -0.66 -40.70
N SER A 100 4.89 -1.33 -40.50
CA SER A 100 3.58 -0.69 -40.56
C SER A 100 3.00 -0.50 -39.16
N THR A 101 2.29 0.60 -38.96
CA THR A 101 1.54 0.86 -37.74
C THR A 101 0.08 0.52 -37.97
N VAL A 102 -0.51 -0.24 -37.05
CA VAL A 102 -1.95 -0.51 -37.03
C VAL A 102 -2.57 0.10 -35.77
N CYS A 103 -3.84 0.47 -35.89
CA CYS A 103 -4.64 1.01 -34.79
C CYS A 103 -5.98 0.28 -34.77
N GLU A 104 -6.33 -0.33 -33.63
CA GLU A 104 -7.65 -0.89 -33.41
C GLU A 104 -8.45 -0.02 -32.45
N ASN A 105 -9.69 0.28 -32.83
CA ASN A 105 -10.62 1.05 -32.01
C ASN A 105 -11.70 0.13 -31.43
N ALA A 106 -12.19 0.49 -30.24
CA ALA A 106 -13.33 -0.15 -29.58
C ALA A 106 -14.11 0.86 -28.72
N LEU A 107 -15.22 0.41 -28.14
CA LEU A 107 -16.10 1.10 -27.18
C LEU A 107 -16.90 2.28 -27.75
N TRP A 108 -16.41 2.90 -28.82
CA TRP A 108 -17.11 3.95 -29.54
C TRP A 108 -18.32 3.41 -30.29
N ILE A 109 -19.36 4.24 -30.43
CA ILE A 109 -20.65 3.85 -31.02
C ILE A 109 -20.54 3.36 -32.49
N GLU A 110 -19.51 3.80 -33.21
CA GLU A 110 -19.25 3.40 -34.60
C GLU A 110 -18.51 2.06 -34.73
N THR A 111 -18.13 1.44 -33.62
CA THR A 111 -17.41 0.14 -33.64
C THR A 111 -18.40 -1.03 -33.70
N PRO A 112 -17.97 -2.25 -34.10
CA PRO A 112 -18.81 -3.45 -34.05
C PRO A 112 -19.40 -3.73 -32.65
N LEU A 113 -20.55 -4.42 -32.58
CA LEU A 113 -21.29 -4.63 -31.33
C LEU A 113 -20.51 -5.43 -30.27
N ASP A 114 -19.69 -6.39 -30.68
CA ASP A 114 -18.77 -7.16 -29.84
C ASP A 114 -17.65 -6.30 -29.23
N ARG A 115 -17.48 -5.08 -29.74
CA ARG A 115 -16.59 -4.04 -29.22
C ARG A 115 -17.32 -3.01 -28.35
N GLN A 116 -18.54 -3.31 -27.87
CA GLN A 116 -19.36 -2.39 -27.09
C GLN A 116 -20.04 -3.06 -25.88
N PHE A 117 -20.11 -2.33 -24.77
CA PHE A 117 -20.79 -2.77 -23.54
C PHE A 117 -22.33 -2.76 -23.62
N MET A 118 -22.89 -2.31 -24.73
CA MET A 118 -24.34 -2.26 -24.91
C MET A 118 -24.97 -3.67 -25.05
N GLN A 119 -24.18 -4.66 -25.50
CA GLN A 119 -24.67 -6.02 -25.79
C GLN A 119 -23.99 -7.11 -24.95
N SER A 120 -22.91 -6.79 -24.24
CA SER A 120 -22.12 -7.78 -23.50
C SER A 120 -21.42 -7.16 -22.30
N LYS A 121 -21.19 -7.97 -21.26
CA LYS A 121 -20.27 -7.65 -20.15
C LYS A 121 -18.81 -7.97 -20.49
N ARG A 122 -18.56 -8.59 -21.64
CA ARG A 122 -17.22 -8.87 -22.20
C ARG A 122 -17.09 -8.22 -23.56
N VAL A 123 -16.09 -7.36 -23.70
CA VAL A 123 -15.90 -6.53 -24.89
C VAL A 123 -14.49 -6.68 -25.40
N VAL A 124 -14.35 -7.02 -26.68
CA VAL A 124 -13.05 -7.09 -27.34
C VAL A 124 -12.58 -5.66 -27.65
N VAL A 125 -11.43 -5.29 -27.12
CA VAL A 125 -10.79 -3.99 -27.35
C VAL A 125 -9.89 -4.03 -28.58
N ALA A 126 -9.14 -5.12 -28.76
CA ALA A 126 -8.32 -5.37 -29.93
C ALA A 126 -8.14 -6.88 -30.17
N ASP A 127 -8.09 -7.30 -31.44
CA ASP A 127 -7.72 -8.66 -31.84
C ASP A 127 -6.71 -8.61 -33.01
N LEU A 128 -5.45 -8.39 -32.66
CA LEU A 128 -4.35 -8.18 -33.59
C LEU A 128 -3.75 -9.51 -34.04
N LYS A 129 -3.44 -9.64 -35.34
CA LYS A 129 -2.83 -10.85 -35.93
C LYS A 129 -1.40 -10.62 -36.44
N GLY A 130 -0.58 -11.66 -36.42
CA GLY A 130 0.82 -11.68 -36.85
C GLY A 130 1.79 -11.06 -35.84
N PRO A 131 3.10 -11.10 -36.09
CA PRO A 131 4.10 -10.55 -35.16
C PRO A 131 3.96 -9.02 -35.00
N GLY A 132 4.15 -8.52 -33.79
CA GLY A 132 4.11 -7.08 -33.54
C GLY A 132 4.40 -6.72 -32.09
N ILE A 133 4.40 -5.41 -31.84
CA ILE A 133 4.58 -4.82 -30.51
C ILE A 133 3.50 -3.78 -30.32
N ILE A 134 2.63 -3.96 -29.32
CA ILE A 134 1.75 -2.88 -28.86
C ILE A 134 2.62 -1.84 -28.17
N THR A 135 2.46 -0.57 -28.59
CA THR A 135 3.26 0.56 -28.09
C THR A 135 2.44 1.53 -27.28
N MET A 136 1.11 1.54 -27.46
CA MET A 136 0.22 2.39 -26.69
C MET A 136 -1.18 1.77 -26.60
N ILE A 137 -1.76 1.86 -25.40
CA ILE A 137 -3.18 1.60 -25.17
C ILE A 137 -3.79 2.85 -24.55
N HIS A 138 -4.96 3.26 -25.05
CA HIS A 138 -5.73 4.38 -24.53
C HIS A 138 -7.16 3.95 -24.19
N PHE A 139 -7.66 4.44 -23.05
CA PHE A 139 -9.07 4.40 -22.69
C PHE A 139 -9.55 5.79 -22.30
N ALA A 140 -10.63 6.27 -22.91
CA ALA A 140 -11.24 7.54 -22.57
C ALA A 140 -12.00 7.45 -21.23
N LEU A 141 -12.24 8.60 -20.58
CA LEU A 141 -13.09 8.63 -19.39
C LEU A 141 -14.54 8.20 -19.74
N PRO A 142 -15.25 7.47 -18.86
CA PRO A 142 -16.68 7.20 -19.03
C PRO A 142 -17.52 8.46 -19.12
N GLU A 143 -18.63 8.37 -19.86
CA GLU A 143 -19.59 9.48 -20.00
C GLU A 143 -20.13 9.90 -18.63
N ARG A 144 -20.54 8.92 -17.81
CA ARG A 144 -21.11 9.21 -16.50
C ARG A 144 -20.11 9.85 -15.56
N MET A 145 -18.83 9.45 -15.62
CA MET A 145 -17.77 10.11 -14.85
C MET A 145 -17.58 11.56 -15.30
N ALA A 146 -17.55 11.82 -16.61
CA ALA A 146 -17.39 13.17 -17.14
C ALA A 146 -18.58 14.09 -16.82
N ALA A 147 -19.81 13.56 -16.91
CA ALA A 147 -21.04 14.31 -16.68
C ALA A 147 -21.37 14.48 -15.19
N GLN A 148 -20.98 13.51 -14.34
CA GLN A 148 -21.33 13.45 -12.92
C GLN A 148 -20.12 13.02 -12.07
N PRO A 149 -19.01 13.77 -12.08
CA PRO A 149 -17.75 13.37 -11.44
C PRO A 149 -17.86 13.15 -9.93
N ASN A 150 -18.84 13.79 -9.27
CA ASN A 150 -19.09 13.62 -7.83
C ASN A 150 -20.03 12.45 -7.48
N LYS A 151 -20.56 11.74 -8.48
CA LYS A 151 -21.55 10.65 -8.27
C LYS A 151 -21.08 9.30 -8.78
N TYR A 152 -20.08 9.28 -9.66
CA TYR A 152 -19.59 8.04 -10.24
C TYR A 152 -18.10 8.14 -10.56
N HIS A 153 -17.36 7.12 -10.14
CA HIS A 153 -16.06 6.76 -10.68
C HIS A 153 -16.08 5.29 -11.11
N LEU A 154 -15.31 4.96 -12.13
CA LEU A 154 -15.08 3.58 -12.53
C LEU A 154 -14.17 2.91 -11.51
N GLY A 155 -14.59 1.78 -10.95
CA GLY A 155 -13.84 1.08 -9.91
C GLY A 155 -13.23 -0.23 -10.37
N ARG A 156 -13.09 -1.17 -9.42
CA ARG A 156 -12.45 -2.48 -9.61
C ARG A 156 -13.33 -3.57 -10.23
N GLU A 157 -14.52 -3.18 -10.67
CA GLU A 157 -15.47 -4.05 -11.36
C GLU A 157 -15.15 -4.25 -12.84
N LEU A 158 -14.37 -3.36 -13.47
CA LEU A 158 -13.94 -3.52 -14.86
C LEU A 158 -12.55 -4.12 -14.93
N ILE A 159 -12.44 -5.34 -15.47
CA ILE A 159 -11.21 -6.12 -15.56
C ILE A 159 -10.63 -6.02 -16.97
N LEU A 160 -9.36 -5.63 -17.07
CA LEU A 160 -8.55 -5.71 -18.27
C LEU A 160 -7.92 -7.10 -18.36
N GLN A 161 -8.14 -7.78 -19.48
CA GLN A 161 -7.50 -9.05 -19.80
C GLN A 161 -6.73 -8.95 -21.12
N MET A 162 -5.50 -9.48 -21.16
CA MET A 162 -4.72 -9.60 -22.39
C MET A 162 -4.20 -11.03 -22.54
N PHE A 163 -4.24 -11.54 -23.76
CA PHE A 163 -3.83 -12.89 -24.13
C PHE A 163 -2.88 -12.82 -25.32
N TRP A 164 -1.76 -13.51 -25.21
CA TRP A 164 -0.74 -13.56 -26.27
C TRP A 164 -0.75 -14.91 -26.99
N ASP A 165 -0.60 -14.85 -28.31
CA ASP A 165 -0.32 -16.01 -29.18
C ASP A 165 -1.27 -17.21 -29.00
N ASP A 166 -2.57 -16.88 -28.88
CA ASP A 166 -3.70 -17.79 -28.71
C ASP A 166 -3.70 -18.58 -27.38
N GLU A 167 -3.01 -18.07 -26.36
CA GLU A 167 -3.09 -18.63 -25.01
C GLU A 167 -4.51 -18.55 -24.44
N LYS A 168 -4.83 -19.50 -23.55
CA LYS A 168 -6.16 -19.59 -22.92
C LYS A 168 -6.24 -18.89 -21.57
N SER A 169 -5.10 -18.72 -20.92
CA SER A 169 -4.97 -18.03 -19.64
C SER A 169 -4.44 -16.63 -19.94
N PRO A 170 -5.00 -15.58 -19.32
CA PRO A 170 -4.55 -14.22 -19.61
C PRO A 170 -3.18 -13.96 -18.98
N SER A 171 -2.23 -13.44 -19.76
CA SER A 171 -0.97 -12.89 -19.24
C SER A 171 -1.16 -11.55 -18.50
N VAL A 172 -2.24 -10.82 -18.77
CA VAL A 172 -2.63 -9.63 -18.01
C VAL A 172 -4.01 -9.84 -17.41
N GLN A 173 -4.17 -9.68 -16.10
CA GLN A 173 -5.47 -9.74 -15.43
C GLN A 173 -5.52 -8.79 -14.23
N CYS A 174 -6.06 -7.60 -14.46
CA CYS A 174 -6.13 -6.53 -13.46
C CYS A 174 -7.45 -5.79 -13.56
N PRO A 175 -8.00 -5.21 -12.47
CA PRO A 175 -8.87 -4.05 -12.60
C PRO A 175 -8.23 -2.99 -13.49
N LEU A 176 -9.02 -2.41 -14.40
CA LEU A 176 -8.53 -1.42 -15.36
C LEU A 176 -7.82 -0.28 -14.63
N VAL A 177 -8.43 0.24 -13.56
CA VAL A 177 -7.92 1.39 -12.82
C VAL A 177 -6.60 1.10 -12.10
N ASP A 178 -6.48 -0.06 -11.45
CA ASP A 178 -5.23 -0.47 -10.77
C ASP A 178 -4.09 -0.75 -11.77
N PHE A 179 -4.40 -1.22 -12.99
CA PHE A 179 -3.39 -1.34 -14.06
C PHE A 179 -2.72 -0.01 -14.39
N PHE A 180 -3.44 1.12 -14.27
CA PHE A 180 -2.92 2.46 -14.49
C PHE A 180 -2.43 3.16 -13.20
N CYS A 181 -2.11 2.40 -12.14
CA CYS A 181 -1.66 2.93 -10.85
C CYS A 181 -2.66 3.88 -10.17
N ASP A 182 -3.95 3.69 -10.42
CA ASP A 182 -5.05 4.47 -9.86
C ASP A 182 -5.96 3.54 -9.03
N PRO A 183 -5.53 3.13 -7.82
CA PRO A 183 -6.26 2.16 -7.02
C PRO A 183 -7.69 2.63 -6.76
N ALA A 184 -8.64 1.74 -6.99
CA ALA A 184 -10.09 2.02 -6.91
C ALA A 184 -10.63 3.12 -7.83
N GLY A 185 -9.81 3.70 -8.72
CA GLY A 185 -10.26 4.66 -9.74
C GLY A 185 -10.51 6.08 -9.24
N GLU A 186 -10.04 6.41 -8.04
CA GLU A 186 -10.42 7.62 -7.29
C GLU A 186 -9.67 8.89 -7.72
N ARG A 187 -8.55 8.77 -8.46
CA ARG A 187 -7.75 9.95 -8.84
C ARG A 187 -8.17 10.53 -10.17
N GLU A 188 -8.24 11.85 -10.28
CA GLU A 188 -8.43 12.50 -11.59
C GLU A 188 -7.12 12.57 -12.39
N ARG A 189 -5.97 12.59 -11.71
CA ARG A 189 -4.65 12.77 -12.32
C ARG A 189 -3.60 11.83 -11.74
N LEU A 190 -2.82 11.23 -12.64
CA LEU A 190 -1.58 10.51 -12.34
C LEU A 190 -0.59 10.67 -13.49
N GLU A 191 0.68 10.91 -13.17
CA GLU A 191 1.72 11.16 -14.16
C GLU A 191 2.95 10.30 -13.85
N THR A 192 3.10 9.20 -14.60
CA THR A 192 4.25 8.30 -14.48
C THR A 192 4.92 8.09 -15.84
N ALA A 193 6.04 7.38 -15.87
CA ALA A 193 6.79 7.08 -17.08
C ALA A 193 6.06 6.13 -18.04
N LEU A 194 5.32 5.15 -17.52
CA LEU A 194 4.73 4.06 -18.31
C LEU A 194 3.21 4.12 -18.36
N VAL A 195 2.57 4.77 -17.39
CA VAL A 195 1.12 4.99 -17.36
C VAL A 195 0.80 6.42 -16.93
N ASN A 196 -0.28 6.99 -17.46
CA ASN A 196 -0.79 8.26 -16.95
C ASN A 196 -2.31 8.32 -17.06
N LYS A 197 -2.89 9.21 -16.25
CA LYS A 197 -4.32 9.51 -16.24
C LYS A 197 -4.52 11.01 -16.20
N LYS A 198 -5.34 11.53 -17.12
CA LYS A 198 -6.04 12.83 -16.99
C LYS A 198 -7.20 12.84 -17.96
N ARG A 199 -8.42 12.61 -17.46
CA ARG A 199 -9.62 12.37 -18.30
C ARG A 199 -9.47 11.27 -19.36
N GLY A 200 -8.54 10.34 -19.12
CA GLY A 200 -8.25 9.20 -20.00
C GLY A 200 -7.00 8.51 -19.49
N TRP A 201 -6.97 7.19 -19.63
CA TRP A 201 -5.87 6.33 -19.20
C TRP A 201 -4.99 5.96 -20.38
N ASN A 202 -3.68 6.16 -20.25
CA ASN A 202 -2.70 5.84 -21.28
C ASN A 202 -1.62 4.93 -20.72
N ALA A 203 -1.26 3.89 -21.47
CA ALA A 203 -0.18 2.96 -21.13
C ALA A 203 0.81 2.86 -22.30
N TYR A 204 2.09 2.79 -21.96
CA TYR A 204 3.22 2.83 -22.90
C TYR A 204 4.19 1.66 -22.71
N PHE A 205 3.76 0.59 -22.04
CA PHE A 205 4.53 -0.65 -22.00
C PHE A 205 4.67 -1.22 -23.41
N THR A 206 5.85 -1.71 -23.77
CA THR A 206 6.05 -2.43 -25.03
C THR A 206 5.53 -3.86 -24.86
N MET A 207 4.48 -4.26 -25.56
CA MET A 207 3.88 -5.59 -25.39
C MET A 207 4.05 -6.41 -26.69
N PRO A 208 5.10 -7.25 -26.80
CA PRO A 208 5.35 -8.07 -27.98
C PRO A 208 4.37 -9.24 -28.08
N PHE A 209 4.03 -9.63 -29.30
CA PHE A 209 3.27 -10.83 -29.62
C PHE A 209 3.76 -11.42 -30.95
N ARG A 210 3.89 -12.74 -31.07
CA ARG A 210 4.47 -13.39 -32.26
C ARG A 210 3.40 -13.85 -33.26
N LYS A 211 2.21 -14.18 -32.79
CA LYS A 211 1.08 -14.70 -33.58
C LYS A 211 -0.17 -13.83 -33.42
N SER A 212 -0.54 -13.47 -32.19
CA SER A 212 -1.78 -12.74 -31.93
C SER A 212 -1.75 -12.01 -30.59
N ALA A 213 -2.51 -10.93 -30.50
CA ALA A 213 -2.79 -10.24 -29.26
C ALA A 213 -4.29 -10.00 -29.16
N HIS A 214 -4.93 -10.62 -28.15
CA HIS A 214 -6.34 -10.42 -27.84
C HIS A 214 -6.45 -9.63 -26.54
N ILE A 215 -7.09 -8.46 -26.60
CA ILE A 215 -7.32 -7.58 -25.46
C ILE A 215 -8.82 -7.49 -25.26
N GLU A 216 -9.28 -7.79 -24.05
CA GLU A 216 -10.69 -7.65 -23.69
C GLU A 216 -10.89 -6.93 -22.35
N LEU A 217 -12.06 -6.32 -22.22
CA LEU A 217 -12.57 -5.83 -20.96
C LEU A 217 -13.71 -6.72 -20.50
N ARG A 218 -13.70 -7.11 -19.23
CA ARG A 218 -14.76 -7.87 -18.57
C ARG A 218 -15.32 -7.08 -17.40
N TYR A 219 -16.61 -6.81 -17.42
CA TYR A 219 -17.33 -6.18 -16.34
C TYR A 219 -17.92 -7.23 -15.38
N ASP A 220 -17.45 -7.23 -14.14
CA ASP A 220 -17.91 -8.14 -13.07
C ASP A 220 -19.04 -7.53 -12.21
N GLY A 221 -19.44 -6.29 -12.49
CA GLY A 221 -20.45 -5.60 -11.69
C GLY A 221 -21.90 -6.02 -11.99
N PRO A 222 -22.87 -5.50 -11.20
CA PRO A 222 -24.25 -5.95 -11.22
C PRO A 222 -25.05 -5.41 -12.41
N VAL A 223 -24.60 -4.36 -13.09
CA VAL A 223 -25.34 -3.71 -14.18
C VAL A 223 -25.31 -4.59 -15.43
N GLU A 224 -26.49 -4.91 -15.97
CA GLU A 224 -26.64 -5.70 -17.20
C GLU A 224 -26.30 -4.90 -18.48
N PRO A 225 -25.94 -5.58 -19.59
CA PRO A 225 -25.68 -4.92 -20.86
C PRO A 225 -26.82 -3.99 -21.30
N GLY A 226 -26.45 -2.79 -21.75
CA GLY A 226 -27.40 -1.79 -22.20
C GLY A 226 -26.83 -0.38 -22.10
N LYS A 227 -27.70 0.63 -22.28
CA LYS A 227 -27.32 2.04 -22.23
C LYS A 227 -26.71 2.44 -20.88
N GLU A 228 -27.21 1.89 -19.78
CA GLU A 228 -26.67 2.17 -18.46
C GLU A 228 -25.23 1.68 -18.35
N LEU A 229 -24.97 0.38 -18.58
CA LEU A 229 -23.61 -0.16 -18.55
C LEU A 229 -22.68 0.59 -19.50
N TRP A 230 -23.12 0.84 -20.73
CA TRP A 230 -22.33 1.60 -21.70
C TRP A 230 -21.90 2.98 -21.17
N SER A 231 -22.78 3.72 -20.48
CA SER A 231 -22.46 5.03 -19.90
C SER A 231 -21.46 4.99 -18.73
N LEU A 232 -21.30 3.82 -18.08
CA LEU A 232 -20.37 3.58 -16.98
C LEU A 232 -18.95 3.25 -17.49
N MET A 233 -18.81 2.85 -18.75
CA MET A 233 -17.58 2.31 -19.31
C MET A 233 -16.81 3.39 -20.10
N PRO A 234 -15.51 3.20 -20.38
CA PRO A 234 -14.75 4.12 -21.23
C PRO A 234 -15.46 4.39 -22.56
N CYS A 235 -15.60 5.67 -22.95
CA CYS A 235 -16.38 6.04 -24.14
C CYS A 235 -15.78 5.55 -25.46
N TYR A 236 -14.46 5.48 -25.52
CA TYR A 236 -13.70 4.94 -26.65
C TYR A 236 -12.35 4.43 -26.16
N SER A 237 -11.74 3.56 -26.95
CA SER A 237 -10.37 3.11 -26.74
C SER A 237 -9.65 2.94 -28.06
N TYR A 238 -8.33 3.02 -28.02
CA TYR A 238 -7.50 2.60 -29.15
C TYR A 238 -6.25 1.86 -28.68
N VAL A 239 -5.81 0.91 -29.49
CA VAL A 239 -4.57 0.13 -29.31
C VAL A 239 -3.70 0.35 -30.54
N LEU A 240 -2.53 0.95 -30.33
CA LEU A 240 -1.51 1.15 -31.37
C LEU A 240 -0.48 0.03 -31.30
N ALA A 241 -0.22 -0.60 -32.44
CA ALA A 241 0.81 -1.62 -32.55
C ALA A 241 1.67 -1.43 -33.80
N GLN A 242 2.96 -1.71 -33.66
CA GLN A 242 3.90 -1.82 -34.77
C GLN A 242 3.94 -3.27 -35.26
N LYS A 243 3.69 -3.48 -36.55
CA LYS A 243 3.78 -4.79 -37.20
C LYS A 243 5.21 -5.03 -37.65
N LEU A 244 5.67 -6.24 -37.38
CA LEU A 244 7.02 -6.69 -37.68
C LEU A 244 6.96 -8.00 -38.48
N GLU A 245 7.98 -8.27 -39.27
CA GLU A 245 8.11 -9.55 -39.99
C GLU A 245 8.36 -10.71 -39.03
N SER A 246 9.14 -10.45 -37.97
CA SER A 246 9.41 -11.38 -36.88
C SER A 246 9.86 -10.61 -35.64
N LEU A 247 9.79 -11.27 -34.48
CA LEU A 247 10.34 -10.77 -33.22
C LEU A 247 11.59 -11.56 -32.85
N PRO A 248 12.57 -10.94 -32.18
CA PRO A 248 13.68 -11.67 -31.59
C PRO A 248 13.20 -12.78 -30.62
N ASN A 249 13.94 -13.88 -30.58
CA ASN A 249 13.57 -15.05 -29.77
C ASN A 249 13.66 -14.79 -28.25
N ASP A 250 14.47 -13.82 -27.84
CA ASP A 250 14.70 -13.42 -26.46
C ASP A 250 13.70 -12.36 -25.95
N PHE A 251 12.71 -11.97 -26.76
CA PHE A 251 11.63 -11.10 -26.30
C PHE A 251 10.65 -11.88 -25.42
N GLY A 252 10.49 -11.43 -24.17
CA GLY A 252 9.42 -11.86 -23.28
C GLY A 252 8.09 -11.18 -23.59
N TYR A 253 7.01 -11.78 -23.12
CA TYR A 253 5.66 -11.24 -23.20
C TYR A 253 5.35 -10.40 -21.95
N PHE A 254 4.59 -9.33 -22.14
CA PHE A 254 4.21 -8.45 -21.06
C PHE A 254 3.14 -9.11 -20.17
N HIS A 255 3.32 -9.02 -18.87
CA HIS A 255 2.39 -9.55 -17.89
C HIS A 255 2.05 -8.49 -16.84
N ALA A 256 0.82 -8.57 -16.34
CA ALA A 256 0.41 -7.80 -15.17
C ALA A 256 -0.68 -8.52 -14.38
N PHE A 257 -0.58 -8.47 -13.06
CA PHE A 257 -1.53 -9.16 -12.20
C PHE A 257 -1.86 -8.31 -10.97
N TRP A 258 -3.15 -8.24 -10.65
CA TRP A 258 -3.65 -7.55 -9.47
C TRP A 258 -4.05 -8.53 -8.38
N ARG A 259 -3.74 -8.17 -7.13
CA ARG A 259 -4.14 -8.91 -5.94
C ARG A 259 -4.51 -7.94 -4.82
N GLN A 260 -5.39 -8.39 -3.93
CA GLN A 260 -5.72 -7.71 -2.67
C GLN A 260 -5.93 -8.74 -1.57
N GLU A 261 -5.49 -8.42 -0.37
CA GLU A 261 -5.69 -9.24 0.82
C GLU A 261 -5.83 -8.37 2.08
N LEU A 262 -6.73 -8.77 2.98
CA LEU A 262 -6.76 -8.29 4.36
C LEU A 262 -5.96 -9.30 5.20
N ILE A 263 -4.81 -8.88 5.73
CA ILE A 263 -3.78 -9.80 6.24
C ILE A 263 -3.21 -9.37 7.60
N ASN A 264 -2.98 -10.34 8.48
CA ASN A 264 -2.11 -10.14 9.64
C ASN A 264 -0.64 -10.27 9.23
N LEU A 265 -0.02 -9.15 8.82
CA LEU A 265 1.35 -9.14 8.31
C LEU A 265 2.39 -9.65 9.34
N GLY A 266 2.06 -9.59 10.64
CA GLY A 266 2.91 -10.16 11.69
C GLY A 266 2.97 -11.69 11.70
N LYS A 267 1.99 -12.37 11.09
CA LYS A 267 1.89 -13.84 11.01
C LYS A 267 2.38 -14.40 9.68
N GLN A 268 2.23 -13.64 8.60
CA GLN A 268 2.56 -14.07 7.25
C GLN A 268 2.83 -12.86 6.36
N ASP A 269 3.68 -13.04 5.36
CA ASP A 269 3.95 -12.03 4.34
C ASP A 269 2.78 -11.96 3.33
N TYR A 270 2.53 -10.76 2.80
CA TYR A 270 1.67 -10.58 1.64
C TYR A 270 2.43 -10.99 0.37
N ILE A 271 1.90 -11.95 -0.38
CA ILE A 271 2.51 -12.40 -1.64
C ILE A 271 1.94 -11.59 -2.80
N ALA A 272 2.76 -10.76 -3.45
CA ALA A 272 2.37 -9.94 -4.59
C ALA A 272 2.45 -10.72 -5.92
N LEU A 273 3.47 -11.58 -6.06
CA LEU A 273 3.70 -12.37 -7.27
C LEU A 273 4.31 -13.74 -6.95
N VAL A 274 3.87 -14.76 -7.66
CA VAL A 274 4.58 -16.03 -7.85
C VAL A 274 4.62 -16.30 -9.35
N ALA A 275 5.81 -16.31 -9.93
CA ALA A 275 6.03 -16.54 -11.35
C ALA A 275 7.01 -17.71 -11.55
N LYS A 276 6.81 -18.48 -12.61
CA LYS A 276 7.73 -19.52 -13.09
C LYS A 276 8.07 -19.26 -14.55
N GLY A 277 9.30 -19.58 -14.91
CA GLY A 277 9.88 -19.30 -16.22
C GLY A 277 11.05 -18.33 -16.13
N GLN A 278 11.46 -17.82 -17.28
CA GLN A 278 12.54 -16.85 -17.40
C GLN A 278 11.95 -15.47 -17.68
N GLY A 279 12.40 -14.45 -16.97
CA GLY A 279 11.82 -13.12 -17.11
C GLY A 279 12.52 -12.03 -16.31
N LYS A 280 11.84 -10.89 -16.20
CA LYS A 280 12.25 -9.76 -15.38
C LYS A 280 11.06 -8.97 -14.85
N PHE A 281 11.09 -8.67 -13.56
CA PHE A 281 10.15 -7.76 -12.90
C PHE A 281 10.52 -6.31 -13.22
N ILE A 282 9.53 -5.50 -13.61
CA ILE A 282 9.77 -4.14 -14.11
C ILE A 282 8.98 -3.06 -13.38
N GLY A 283 8.13 -3.41 -12.42
CA GLY A 283 7.38 -2.41 -11.69
C GLY A 283 6.19 -2.97 -10.96
N TRP A 284 5.58 -2.07 -10.21
CA TRP A 284 4.34 -2.32 -9.49
C TRP A 284 3.75 -1.03 -8.93
N ASN A 285 2.49 -1.11 -8.55
CA ASN A 285 1.88 -0.21 -7.58
C ASN A 285 1.34 -1.02 -6.40
N VAL A 286 1.37 -0.40 -5.22
CA VAL A 286 0.95 -0.99 -3.96
C VAL A 286 0.12 0.03 -3.20
N THR A 287 -0.96 -0.45 -2.59
CA THR A 287 -1.73 0.26 -1.58
C THR A 287 -1.60 -0.48 -0.27
N VAL A 288 -1.32 0.24 0.82
CA VAL A 288 -1.34 -0.26 2.20
C VAL A 288 -2.34 0.55 2.99
N ARG A 289 -3.26 -0.13 3.69
CA ARG A 289 -4.26 0.50 4.58
C ARG A 289 -4.35 -0.23 5.90
N SER A 290 -4.73 0.50 6.94
CA SER A 290 -5.27 -0.08 8.17
C SER A 290 -6.78 0.21 8.28
N PRO A 291 -7.67 -0.66 7.75
CA PRO A 291 -9.10 -0.36 7.74
C PRO A 291 -9.68 -0.04 9.13
N GLY A 292 -10.34 1.11 9.26
CA GLY A 292 -10.98 1.60 10.48
C GLY A 292 -10.07 2.35 11.47
N ARG A 293 -8.78 2.58 11.13
CA ARG A 293 -7.88 3.38 11.98
C ARG A 293 -6.91 4.25 11.15
N PRO A 294 -6.54 5.44 11.65
CA PRO A 294 -5.44 6.19 11.05
C PRO A 294 -4.10 5.47 11.26
N GLY A 295 -3.19 5.65 10.31
CA GLY A 295 -1.83 5.13 10.37
C GLY A 295 -1.66 3.68 9.90
N TYR A 296 -0.48 3.38 9.39
CA TYR A 296 -0.04 2.09 8.87
C TYR A 296 1.48 1.97 9.08
N PRO A 297 2.03 0.76 9.22
CA PRO A 297 3.47 0.60 9.31
C PRO A 297 4.10 0.88 7.95
N VAL A 298 5.35 1.34 7.97
CA VAL A 298 6.16 1.56 6.75
C VAL A 298 7.38 0.64 6.70
N ASP A 299 7.78 0.07 7.84
CA ASP A 299 8.84 -0.93 8.00
C ASP A 299 8.48 -2.32 7.42
N GLU A 300 7.65 -2.35 6.38
CA GLU A 300 7.28 -3.54 5.63
C GLU A 300 8.27 -3.74 4.48
N ASN A 301 9.12 -4.75 4.56
CA ASN A 301 10.14 -4.99 3.55
C ASN A 301 9.54 -5.67 2.32
N GLU A 302 9.89 -5.16 1.14
CA GLU A 302 9.79 -5.89 -0.11
C GLU A 302 10.90 -6.91 -0.25
N LYS A 303 10.52 -8.12 -0.64
CA LYS A 303 11.41 -9.26 -0.73
C LYS A 303 11.23 -9.93 -2.09
N PHE A 304 12.34 -10.13 -2.79
CA PHE A 304 12.38 -10.87 -4.04
C PHE A 304 13.15 -12.16 -3.83
N TYR A 305 12.47 -13.28 -4.02
CA TYR A 305 13.04 -14.62 -3.98
C TYR A 305 13.23 -15.11 -5.41
N ILE A 306 14.48 -15.08 -5.88
CA ILE A 306 14.88 -15.43 -7.23
C ILE A 306 15.25 -16.91 -7.32
N ASP A 307 14.71 -17.59 -8.32
CA ASP A 307 15.09 -18.95 -8.74
C ASP A 307 15.05 -20.03 -7.63
N GLY A 308 14.12 -19.89 -6.70
CA GLY A 308 13.82 -20.88 -5.67
C GLY A 308 14.63 -20.73 -4.39
N GLU A 309 15.24 -19.57 -4.17
CA GLU A 309 15.93 -19.27 -2.92
C GLU A 309 15.00 -19.26 -1.70
N SER A 310 15.54 -19.66 -0.55
CA SER A 310 14.80 -19.73 0.72
C SER A 310 14.84 -18.42 1.52
N GLU A 311 15.79 -17.53 1.21
CA GLU A 311 15.95 -16.20 1.79
C GLU A 311 16.07 -15.22 0.62
N PRO A 312 15.48 -14.02 0.71
CA PRO A 312 15.46 -13.10 -0.43
C PRO A 312 16.85 -12.53 -0.69
N SER A 313 17.33 -12.62 -1.92
CA SER A 313 18.59 -12.01 -2.35
C SER A 313 18.48 -10.49 -2.51
N ILE A 314 17.25 -9.99 -2.74
CA ILE A 314 16.93 -8.57 -2.76
C ILE A 314 15.83 -8.33 -1.73
N GLU A 315 16.18 -7.59 -0.69
CA GLU A 315 15.27 -7.15 0.35
C GLU A 315 15.48 -5.65 0.57
N PHE A 316 14.40 -4.87 0.43
CA PHE A 316 14.41 -3.44 0.76
C PHE A 316 14.05 -3.24 2.24
N GLN A 317 14.29 -2.04 2.79
CA GLN A 317 14.26 -1.80 4.25
C GLN A 317 12.93 -1.27 4.78
N GLY A 318 11.97 -1.01 3.89
CA GLY A 318 10.66 -0.48 4.21
C GLY A 318 9.91 -0.16 2.91
N ILE A 319 8.58 -0.17 2.99
CA ILE A 319 7.71 0.01 1.83
C ILE A 319 7.91 1.42 1.26
N GLU A 320 8.07 2.43 2.11
CA GLU A 320 8.32 3.80 1.67
C GLU A 320 9.69 3.94 1.01
N ASP A 321 10.70 3.27 1.57
CA ASP A 321 12.08 3.30 1.08
C ASP A 321 12.15 2.73 -0.34
N SER A 322 11.41 1.65 -0.60
CA SER A 322 11.28 1.05 -1.92
C SER A 322 10.64 1.94 -2.96
N PHE A 323 9.83 2.91 -2.56
CA PHE A 323 9.26 3.92 -3.45
C PHE A 323 10.09 5.21 -3.49
N GLY A 324 11.27 5.22 -2.86
CA GLY A 324 12.24 6.33 -2.90
C GLY A 324 12.00 7.41 -1.84
N PHE A 325 11.30 7.07 -0.76
CA PHE A 325 11.06 7.94 0.39
C PHE A 325 11.88 7.47 1.60
N SER A 326 11.66 8.07 2.76
CA SER A 326 12.33 7.65 4.00
C SER A 326 11.64 8.27 5.20
N TRP A 327 11.65 7.56 6.33
CA TRP A 327 10.96 7.96 7.58
C TRP A 327 9.45 8.12 7.37
N GLY A 328 8.86 7.15 6.66
CA GLY A 328 7.48 7.18 6.19
C GLY A 328 7.26 8.02 4.93
N PHE A 329 6.02 7.97 4.44
CA PHE A 329 5.61 8.84 3.35
C PHE A 329 5.51 10.30 3.86
N PRO A 330 6.03 11.29 3.11
CA PRO A 330 5.89 12.71 3.46
C PRO A 330 4.43 13.15 3.65
N PRO A 331 4.14 14.33 4.22
CA PRO A 331 2.76 14.82 4.26
C PRO A 331 2.20 15.21 2.89
N GLU A 332 3.07 15.59 1.95
CA GLU A 332 2.71 16.01 0.60
C GLU A 332 2.90 14.85 -0.39
N GLU A 333 1.86 14.58 -1.18
CA GLU A 333 1.95 13.58 -2.26
C GLU A 333 3.06 13.94 -3.25
N ASN A 334 3.64 12.93 -3.89
CA ASN A 334 4.71 13.12 -4.85
C ASN A 334 4.53 12.18 -6.04
N THR A 335 4.57 12.74 -7.23
CA THR A 335 4.49 12.00 -8.49
C THR A 335 5.76 12.22 -9.32
N PHE A 336 6.83 11.47 -9.04
CA PHE A 336 7.95 11.38 -9.98
C PHE A 336 7.60 10.39 -11.11
N LEU A 337 8.37 10.44 -12.20
CA LEU A 337 8.07 9.59 -13.35
C LEU A 337 8.23 8.10 -13.05
N LEU A 338 9.27 7.72 -12.30
CA LEU A 338 9.57 6.31 -12.01
C LEU A 338 9.07 5.85 -10.66
N THR A 339 8.91 6.77 -9.70
CA THR A 339 8.37 6.46 -8.37
C THR A 339 7.39 7.53 -7.93
N GLY A 340 6.53 7.20 -6.98
CA GLY A 340 5.65 8.20 -6.41
C GLY A 340 4.77 7.59 -5.34
N TRP A 341 4.11 8.47 -4.60
CA TRP A 341 3.18 8.09 -3.55
C TRP A 341 2.08 9.15 -3.43
N PHE A 342 0.94 8.74 -2.89
CA PHE A 342 -0.14 9.63 -2.48
C PHE A 342 -0.97 9.02 -1.36
N PRO A 343 -1.65 9.84 -0.55
CA PRO A 343 -2.61 9.36 0.45
C PRO A 343 -3.71 8.54 -0.23
N PHE A 344 -4.08 7.42 0.40
CA PHE A 344 -5.20 6.59 -0.04
C PHE A 344 -6.16 6.39 1.12
N HIS A 345 -7.29 7.09 1.04
CA HIS A 345 -8.23 7.28 2.16
C HIS A 345 -7.52 7.91 3.38
N LYS A 346 -8.20 8.02 4.53
CA LYS A 346 -7.59 8.56 5.76
C LYS A 346 -6.59 7.59 6.43
N GLU A 347 -6.56 6.36 5.95
CA GLU A 347 -6.03 5.20 6.69
C GLU A 347 -4.91 4.48 5.93
N GLY A 348 -4.45 5.04 4.82
CA GLY A 348 -3.51 4.35 3.93
C GLY A 348 -2.72 5.26 3.00
N ALA A 349 -1.83 4.62 2.26
CA ALA A 349 -1.08 5.20 1.16
C ALA A 349 -1.13 4.28 -0.04
N ALA A 350 -0.96 4.87 -1.21
CA ALA A 350 -0.69 4.16 -2.44
C ALA A 350 0.60 4.71 -3.06
N ALA A 351 1.41 3.82 -3.61
CA ALA A 351 2.69 4.15 -4.18
C ALA A 351 2.97 3.29 -5.42
N TYR A 352 3.85 3.78 -6.30
CA TYR A 352 4.25 3.08 -7.51
C TYR A 352 5.75 3.20 -7.74
N ARG A 353 6.34 2.15 -8.36
CA ARG A 353 7.72 2.14 -8.82
C ARG A 353 7.85 1.36 -10.12
N PHE A 354 8.61 1.91 -11.05
CA PHE A 354 9.04 1.25 -12.28
C PHE A 354 10.55 1.02 -12.27
N PHE A 355 10.95 -0.25 -12.35
CA PHE A 355 12.34 -0.70 -12.37
C PHE A 355 12.88 -0.72 -13.81
N LEU A 356 12.93 0.45 -14.47
CA LEU A 356 13.31 0.52 -15.88
C LEU A 356 14.80 0.24 -16.11
N GLN A 357 15.65 0.82 -15.27
CA GLN A 357 17.12 0.66 -15.34
C GLN A 357 17.62 -0.50 -14.47
N ASP A 358 16.82 -0.91 -13.50
CA ASP A 358 17.14 -1.81 -12.40
C ASP A 358 16.15 -2.98 -12.31
N ALA A 359 15.64 -3.44 -13.46
CA ALA A 359 14.73 -4.58 -13.56
C ALA A 359 15.32 -5.85 -12.90
N ILE A 360 14.49 -6.57 -12.16
CA ILE A 360 14.92 -7.75 -11.38
C ILE A 360 14.72 -9.00 -12.23
N ALA A 361 15.80 -9.57 -12.74
CA ALA A 361 15.79 -10.73 -13.62
C ALA A 361 15.71 -12.06 -12.84
N PHE A 362 15.07 -13.06 -13.45
CA PHE A 362 14.97 -14.43 -12.94
C PHE A 362 15.03 -15.45 -14.08
N GLN A 363 15.57 -16.65 -13.84
CA GLN A 363 15.76 -17.68 -14.87
C GLN A 363 14.76 -18.84 -14.77
N LYS A 364 14.24 -19.09 -13.56
CA LYS A 364 13.36 -20.22 -13.24
C LYS A 364 12.09 -19.78 -12.52
N SER A 365 12.20 -18.84 -11.59
CA SER A 365 11.05 -18.40 -10.80
C SER A 365 11.30 -17.08 -10.08
N LEU A 366 10.23 -16.37 -9.76
CA LEU A 366 10.27 -15.21 -8.91
C LEU A 366 9.11 -15.25 -7.91
N VAL A 367 9.40 -15.04 -6.63
CA VAL A 367 8.38 -14.70 -5.64
C VAL A 367 8.64 -13.27 -5.16
N VAL A 368 7.60 -12.45 -5.15
CA VAL A 368 7.66 -11.09 -4.60
C VAL A 368 6.70 -11.03 -3.41
N SER A 369 7.22 -10.63 -2.26
CA SER A 369 6.41 -10.46 -1.05
C SER A 369 6.66 -9.12 -0.35
N ILE A 370 5.69 -8.71 0.46
CA ILE A 370 5.80 -7.62 1.43
C ILE A 370 5.65 -8.24 2.82
N GLY A 371 6.55 -7.89 3.75
CA GLY A 371 6.42 -8.31 5.15
C GLY A 371 7.60 -7.86 6.00
N PHE A 372 7.54 -8.06 7.31
CA PHE A 372 8.60 -7.56 8.20
C PHE A 372 9.93 -8.28 7.95
N GLY A 373 11.03 -7.52 7.98
CA GLY A 373 12.38 -8.07 7.84
C GLY A 373 12.73 -9.05 8.95
N LYS A 374 13.64 -9.99 8.69
CA LYS A 374 14.00 -11.06 9.64
C LYS A 374 14.44 -10.53 11.01
N ASN A 375 15.19 -9.43 11.00
CA ASN A 375 15.73 -8.78 12.20
C ASN A 375 14.95 -7.52 12.61
N GLU A 376 13.77 -7.31 12.01
CA GLU A 376 12.90 -6.18 12.37
C GLU A 376 12.52 -6.24 13.85
N HIS A 377 12.31 -5.09 14.46
CA HIS A 377 11.97 -4.97 15.87
C HIS A 377 10.75 -5.86 16.21
N PRO A 378 10.83 -6.74 17.23
CA PRO A 378 9.80 -7.75 17.50
C PRO A 378 8.38 -7.20 17.68
N MET A 379 8.27 -5.94 18.13
CA MET A 379 7.01 -5.20 18.26
C MET A 379 6.16 -5.24 16.99
N PHE A 380 6.74 -5.10 15.79
CA PHE A 380 5.95 -5.11 14.55
C PHE A 380 5.24 -6.44 14.35
N ARG A 381 5.97 -7.55 14.48
CA ARG A 381 5.36 -8.89 14.41
C ARG A 381 4.33 -9.10 15.50
N GLU A 382 4.63 -8.70 16.74
CA GLU A 382 3.69 -8.84 17.84
C GLU A 382 2.40 -8.05 17.59
N GLN A 383 2.52 -6.78 17.22
CA GLN A 383 1.39 -5.87 17.00
C GLN A 383 0.54 -6.31 15.83
N PHE A 384 1.14 -6.54 14.66
CA PHE A 384 0.42 -6.88 13.42
C PHE A 384 0.04 -8.37 13.31
N SER A 385 0.30 -9.17 14.36
CA SER A 385 -0.27 -10.51 14.54
C SER A 385 -1.62 -10.51 15.27
N ARG A 386 -2.00 -9.41 15.91
CA ARG A 386 -3.20 -9.36 16.76
C ARG A 386 -4.47 -9.28 15.90
N PRO A 387 -5.57 -9.93 16.31
CA PRO A 387 -6.87 -9.72 15.68
C PRO A 387 -7.24 -8.24 15.67
N GLY A 388 -7.75 -7.76 14.54
CA GLY A 388 -8.13 -6.37 14.36
C GLY A 388 -6.99 -5.41 14.01
N ASN A 389 -5.75 -5.92 13.89
CA ASN A 389 -4.62 -5.18 13.34
C ASN A 389 -4.29 -5.62 11.90
N GLU A 390 -5.24 -6.23 11.20
CA GLU A 390 -5.04 -6.63 9.81
C GLU A 390 -4.80 -5.39 8.94
N LEU A 391 -3.89 -5.54 7.98
CA LEU A 391 -3.61 -4.55 6.95
C LEU A 391 -4.30 -4.98 5.68
N GLU A 392 -4.94 -4.05 4.98
CA GLU A 392 -5.40 -4.28 3.62
C GLU A 392 -4.30 -3.86 2.68
N ILE A 393 -3.73 -4.83 1.98
CA ILE A 393 -2.71 -4.61 0.96
C ILE A 393 -3.29 -5.00 -0.38
N SER A 394 -3.15 -4.11 -1.38
CA SER A 394 -3.43 -4.43 -2.78
C SER A 394 -2.26 -4.05 -3.65
N SER A 395 -2.00 -4.81 -4.71
CA SER A 395 -0.88 -4.54 -5.61
C SER A 395 -1.22 -4.91 -7.04
N THR A 396 -0.78 -4.10 -8.01
CA THR A 396 -0.60 -4.54 -9.40
C THR A 396 0.88 -4.65 -9.70
N VAL A 397 1.33 -5.84 -10.10
CA VAL A 397 2.71 -6.08 -10.51
C VAL A 397 2.82 -6.11 -12.03
N TYR A 398 3.97 -5.70 -12.59
CA TYR A 398 4.27 -5.68 -14.02
C TYR A 398 5.60 -6.40 -14.27
N TRP A 399 5.64 -7.30 -15.24
CA TRP A 399 6.86 -8.04 -15.59
C TRP A 399 6.85 -8.50 -17.05
N TYR A 400 8.01 -8.97 -17.51
CA TYR A 400 8.13 -9.70 -18.77
C TYR A 400 8.59 -11.12 -18.49
N GLN A 401 8.07 -12.10 -19.21
CA GLN A 401 8.60 -13.46 -19.17
C GLN A 401 8.32 -14.27 -20.43
N THR A 402 8.96 -15.43 -20.54
CA THR A 402 8.69 -16.42 -21.59
C THR A 402 7.39 -17.18 -21.32
N GLU A 403 6.64 -17.49 -22.38
CA GLU A 403 5.49 -18.40 -22.33
C GLU A 403 5.91 -19.88 -22.42
N PRO A 404 5.12 -20.84 -21.87
CA PRO A 404 3.86 -20.63 -21.15
C PRO A 404 4.05 -20.18 -19.69
N HIS A 405 3.15 -19.31 -19.21
CA HIS A 405 3.06 -18.90 -17.81
C HIS A 405 2.15 -19.80 -16.96
N GLU A 406 2.27 -19.71 -15.63
CA GLU A 406 1.30 -20.31 -14.72
C GLU A 406 0.01 -19.47 -14.68
N ALA A 407 -1.13 -20.14 -14.80
CA ALA A 407 -2.43 -19.47 -14.70
C ALA A 407 -2.56 -18.70 -13.38
N PHE A 408 -3.05 -17.46 -13.46
CA PHE A 408 -3.21 -16.65 -12.27
C PHE A 408 -4.27 -17.20 -11.32
N PRO A 409 -4.12 -16.97 -10.00
CA PRO A 409 -5.19 -17.20 -9.05
C PRO A 409 -6.48 -16.45 -9.46
N PRO A 410 -7.67 -17.00 -9.15
CA PRO A 410 -8.91 -16.29 -9.41
C PRO A 410 -8.94 -14.97 -8.63
N LEU A 411 -9.42 -13.91 -9.28
CA LEU A 411 -9.68 -12.65 -8.59
C LEU A 411 -10.74 -12.87 -7.50
N PRO A 412 -10.65 -12.16 -6.35
CA PRO A 412 -11.75 -12.09 -5.39
C PRO A 412 -13.08 -11.71 -6.08
N PRO A 413 -14.24 -12.09 -5.52
CA PRO A 413 -15.53 -11.56 -5.95
C PRO A 413 -15.53 -10.02 -5.97
N VAL A 414 -16.30 -9.40 -6.87
CA VAL A 414 -16.27 -7.94 -7.09
C VAL A 414 -16.54 -7.15 -5.80
N GLU A 415 -17.43 -7.65 -4.93
CA GLU A 415 -17.81 -7.06 -3.66
C GLU A 415 -16.65 -7.02 -2.65
N LYS A 416 -15.63 -7.87 -2.83
CA LYS A 416 -14.42 -7.95 -1.99
C LYS A 416 -13.23 -7.19 -2.56
N ARG A 417 -13.37 -6.53 -3.71
CA ARG A 417 -12.28 -5.76 -4.34
C ARG A 417 -12.28 -4.29 -3.96
N SER A 418 -13.42 -3.77 -3.51
CA SER A 418 -13.49 -2.41 -2.98
C SER A 418 -12.63 -2.29 -1.73
N PRO A 419 -12.11 -1.07 -1.43
CA PRO A 419 -11.48 -0.78 -0.15
C PRO A 419 -12.37 -1.26 1.01
N THR A 420 -11.83 -2.08 1.93
CA THR A 420 -12.60 -2.55 3.09
C THR A 420 -13.07 -1.36 3.90
N GLU A 421 -14.38 -1.30 4.15
CA GLU A 421 -14.99 -0.44 5.16
C GLU A 421 -15.15 -1.25 6.44
N VAL A 422 -14.58 -0.78 7.55
CA VAL A 422 -14.73 -1.43 8.85
C VAL A 422 -15.62 -0.58 9.73
N ASN A 423 -16.77 -1.14 10.13
CA ASN A 423 -17.55 -0.61 11.23
C ASN A 423 -17.14 -1.32 12.52
N TRP A 424 -16.89 -0.57 13.59
CA TRP A 424 -16.59 -1.15 14.91
C TRP A 424 -17.70 -2.09 15.38
N LYS A 425 -18.95 -1.85 14.95
CA LYS A 425 -20.11 -2.70 15.26
C LYS A 425 -19.98 -4.11 14.69
N ASP A 426 -19.35 -4.25 13.53
CA ASP A 426 -19.20 -5.54 12.84
C ASP A 426 -18.12 -6.42 13.50
N ARG A 427 -17.31 -5.83 14.38
CA ARG A 427 -16.19 -6.48 15.07
C ARG A 427 -16.32 -6.47 16.59
N GLU A 428 -17.33 -5.79 17.15
CA GLU A 428 -17.65 -5.88 18.58
C GLU A 428 -18.64 -7.02 18.81
N GLU A 429 -18.20 -8.03 19.56
CA GLU A 429 -19.10 -9.02 20.12
C GLU A 429 -19.56 -8.58 21.52
N LEU A 430 -20.85 -8.26 21.63
CA LEU A 430 -21.49 -8.04 22.92
C LEU A 430 -21.74 -9.38 23.61
N PRO A 431 -21.51 -9.46 24.94
CA PRO A 431 -21.79 -10.69 25.66
C PRO A 431 -23.29 -11.01 25.64
N ASP A 432 -23.64 -12.29 25.52
CA ASP A 432 -25.01 -12.76 25.70
C ASP A 432 -25.45 -12.53 27.16
N PRO A 433 -26.58 -11.84 27.42
CA PRO A 433 -27.14 -11.73 28.77
C PRO A 433 -27.24 -13.07 29.53
N GLN A 434 -27.56 -14.18 28.85
CA GLN A 434 -27.63 -15.49 29.50
C GLN A 434 -26.25 -15.98 29.96
N ASP A 435 -25.20 -15.76 29.17
CA ASP A 435 -23.83 -16.10 29.55
C ASP A 435 -23.34 -15.25 30.73
N LEU A 436 -23.71 -13.98 30.75
CA LEU A 436 -23.42 -13.07 31.88
C LEU A 436 -24.11 -13.57 33.15
N GLU A 437 -25.39 -13.92 33.09
CA GLU A 437 -26.12 -14.48 34.23
C GLU A 437 -25.52 -15.81 34.70
N GLN A 438 -25.15 -16.70 33.77
CA GLN A 438 -24.47 -17.94 34.08
C GLN A 438 -23.10 -17.73 34.72
N ARG A 439 -22.43 -16.60 34.47
CA ARG A 439 -21.18 -16.20 35.14
C ARG A 439 -21.42 -15.49 36.48
N GLY A 440 -22.67 -15.30 36.90
CA GLY A 440 -23.03 -14.57 38.11
C GLY A 440 -22.90 -13.05 37.98
N VAL A 441 -22.72 -12.53 36.76
CA VAL A 441 -22.68 -11.09 36.49
C VAL A 441 -24.08 -10.51 36.72
N LYS A 442 -24.14 -9.37 37.41
CA LYS A 442 -25.37 -8.62 37.72
C LYS A 442 -25.41 -7.27 37.00
N LEU A 443 -24.25 -6.76 36.60
CA LEU A 443 -24.09 -5.53 35.85
C LEU A 443 -22.89 -5.65 34.91
N HIS A 444 -23.06 -5.22 33.66
CA HIS A 444 -22.02 -5.14 32.63
C HIS A 444 -22.08 -3.80 31.92
N LEU A 445 -21.04 -2.99 32.08
CA LEU A 445 -20.87 -1.68 31.46
C LEU A 445 -19.72 -1.71 30.46
N ARG A 446 -20.01 -1.41 29.19
CA ARG A 446 -19.06 -1.14 28.11
C ARG A 446 -18.74 0.36 28.09
N CYS A 447 -17.69 0.75 28.81
CA CYS A 447 -17.35 2.15 29.05
C CYS A 447 -17.06 2.90 27.74
N GLY A 448 -17.74 4.02 27.52
CA GLY A 448 -17.56 4.88 26.33
C GLY A 448 -18.24 4.39 25.06
N ARG A 449 -19.01 3.29 25.10
CA ARG A 449 -19.70 2.74 23.93
C ARG A 449 -20.76 3.72 23.38
N PRO A 450 -20.70 4.13 22.10
CA PRO A 450 -21.54 5.22 21.57
C PRO A 450 -23.05 5.02 21.67
N GLU A 451 -23.54 3.80 21.45
CA GLU A 451 -24.99 3.56 21.43
C GLU A 451 -25.55 3.39 22.84
N LYS A 452 -24.87 2.57 23.66
CA LYS A 452 -25.31 2.20 24.99
C LYS A 452 -24.13 1.59 25.75
N GLU A 453 -23.78 2.18 26.89
CA GLU A 453 -22.73 1.65 27.74
C GLU A 453 -23.24 0.51 28.63
N LEU A 454 -24.42 0.66 29.23
CA LEU A 454 -24.99 -0.35 30.13
C LEU A 454 -25.61 -1.48 29.30
N ILE A 455 -24.85 -2.56 29.07
CA ILE A 455 -25.27 -3.69 28.25
C ILE A 455 -26.21 -4.60 29.03
N PHE A 456 -25.88 -4.85 30.30
CA PHE A 456 -26.64 -5.74 31.16
C PHE A 456 -26.73 -5.17 32.58
N ALA A 457 -27.91 -5.25 33.18
CA ALA A 457 -28.13 -4.93 34.59
C ALA A 457 -29.38 -5.67 35.08
N GLN A 458 -29.25 -6.43 36.18
CA GLN A 458 -30.40 -6.98 36.89
C GLN A 458 -31.14 -5.89 37.66
N GLU A 459 -32.37 -6.18 38.08
CA GLU A 459 -33.15 -5.26 38.91
C GLU A 459 -32.38 -4.87 40.18
N GLY A 460 -32.34 -3.58 40.50
CA GLY A 460 -31.58 -3.04 41.62
C GLY A 460 -30.11 -2.75 41.33
N TYR A 461 -29.60 -3.02 40.13
CA TYR A 461 -28.24 -2.69 39.70
C TYR A 461 -28.25 -1.57 38.65
N SER A 462 -27.34 -0.61 38.78
CA SER A 462 -27.15 0.42 37.74
C SER A 462 -25.74 1.01 37.78
N ALA A 463 -25.37 1.76 36.75
CA ALA A 463 -24.10 2.48 36.70
C ALA A 463 -24.30 3.89 36.14
N LYS A 464 -23.63 4.86 36.74
CA LYS A 464 -23.61 6.26 36.32
C LYS A 464 -22.19 6.75 36.21
N VAL A 465 -21.79 7.19 35.02
CA VAL A 465 -20.52 7.88 34.83
C VAL A 465 -20.64 9.29 35.40
N VAL A 466 -19.79 9.61 36.39
CA VAL A 466 -19.74 10.93 37.04
C VAL A 466 -18.67 11.81 36.40
N ARG A 467 -17.53 11.20 36.02
CA ARG A 467 -16.40 11.89 35.38
C ARG A 467 -15.73 10.98 34.35
N GLY A 468 -15.26 11.59 33.27
CA GLY A 468 -14.57 10.94 32.17
C GLY A 468 -15.36 11.04 30.85
N PHE A 469 -14.69 11.45 29.79
CA PHE A 469 -15.28 11.53 28.46
C PHE A 469 -15.27 10.14 27.79
N ALA A 470 -16.21 9.92 26.89
CA ALA A 470 -16.21 8.74 26.03
C ALA A 470 -15.17 8.96 24.91
N TYR A 471 -14.32 7.97 24.69
CA TYR A 471 -13.39 7.94 23.58
C TYR A 471 -13.70 6.74 22.70
N THR A 472 -13.65 6.94 21.38
CA THR A 472 -13.79 5.91 20.35
C THR A 472 -12.63 6.01 19.37
N GLY A 473 -12.20 4.90 18.80
CA GLY A 473 -11.05 4.86 17.88
C GLY A 473 -9.87 4.05 18.41
N TRP A 474 -10.04 3.36 19.54
CA TRP A 474 -9.02 2.42 19.99
C TRP A 474 -8.89 1.25 18.99
N PRO A 475 -7.67 0.75 18.76
CA PRO A 475 -7.48 -0.53 18.11
C PRO A 475 -8.25 -1.65 18.82
N PHE A 476 -8.66 -2.65 18.05
CA PHE A 476 -9.25 -3.87 18.59
C PHE A 476 -8.33 -4.54 19.63
N PRO A 477 -8.88 -5.26 20.62
CA PRO A 477 -10.24 -5.82 20.67
C PRO A 477 -11.33 -4.90 21.25
N ILE A 478 -10.99 -3.71 21.74
CA ILE A 478 -11.98 -2.78 22.30
C ILE A 478 -11.88 -1.43 21.59
N PHE A 479 -12.95 -1.01 20.92
CA PHE A 479 -12.96 0.24 20.14
C PHE A 479 -13.17 1.51 20.98
N HIS A 480 -13.67 1.37 22.21
CA HIS A 480 -14.12 2.49 23.02
C HIS A 480 -13.71 2.38 24.49
N THR A 481 -13.59 3.52 25.16
CA THR A 481 -13.26 3.59 26.59
C THR A 481 -13.85 4.83 27.24
N ARG A 482 -13.91 4.86 28.57
CA ARG A 482 -13.93 6.13 29.31
C ARG A 482 -12.50 6.56 29.61
N ALA A 483 -12.22 7.84 29.46
CA ALA A 483 -10.91 8.44 29.73
C ALA A 483 -11.01 9.80 30.43
N ASP A 484 -10.00 10.17 31.21
CA ASP A 484 -9.85 11.50 31.81
C ASP A 484 -8.37 11.75 32.17
N GLU A 485 -7.90 12.98 32.01
CA GLU A 485 -6.51 13.36 32.31
C GLU A 485 -6.15 13.23 33.79
N GLN A 486 -7.12 13.35 34.70
CA GLN A 486 -6.89 13.26 36.14
C GLN A 486 -7.51 12.00 36.73
N GLU A 487 -8.80 11.76 36.47
CA GLU A 487 -9.48 10.55 36.96
C GLU A 487 -10.80 10.24 36.23
N VAL A 488 -11.06 8.96 35.99
CA VAL A 488 -12.39 8.48 35.59
C VAL A 488 -13.17 8.13 36.86
N GLN A 489 -14.44 8.55 36.95
CA GLN A 489 -15.31 8.26 38.09
C GLN A 489 -16.64 7.66 37.64
N ILE A 490 -16.98 6.49 38.19
CA ILE A 490 -18.22 5.76 37.92
C ILE A 490 -18.84 5.38 39.26
N VAL A 491 -20.13 5.67 39.43
CA VAL A 491 -20.91 5.24 40.59
C VAL A 491 -21.77 4.06 40.18
N LEU A 492 -21.62 2.93 40.87
CA LEU A 492 -22.46 1.75 40.70
C LEU A 492 -23.52 1.72 41.80
N THR A 493 -24.77 1.53 41.42
CA THR A 493 -25.84 1.17 42.34
C THR A 493 -25.88 -0.35 42.46
N VAL A 494 -25.82 -0.84 43.69
CA VAL A 494 -25.96 -2.26 44.04
C VAL A 494 -26.94 -2.38 45.22
N PRO A 495 -27.66 -3.50 45.39
CA PRO A 495 -28.46 -3.69 46.60
C PRO A 495 -27.58 -3.57 47.86
N PRO A 496 -28.09 -2.99 48.96
CA PRO A 496 -27.29 -2.81 50.16
C PRO A 496 -26.81 -4.13 50.76
N LYS A 497 -25.62 -4.13 51.37
CA LYS A 497 -25.03 -5.28 52.08
C LYS A 497 -24.85 -6.52 51.19
N ARG A 498 -24.54 -6.34 49.91
CA ARG A 498 -24.12 -7.42 49.01
C ARG A 498 -22.61 -7.63 49.07
N ARG A 499 -22.19 -8.88 48.92
CA ARG A 499 -20.80 -9.27 48.67
C ARG A 499 -20.66 -9.65 47.21
N GLY A 500 -19.56 -9.26 46.59
CA GLY A 500 -19.33 -9.56 45.18
C GLY A 500 -17.92 -9.19 44.74
N ILE A 501 -17.69 -9.29 43.45
CA ILE A 501 -16.44 -8.97 42.79
C ILE A 501 -16.73 -7.86 41.79
N LEU A 502 -16.09 -6.71 41.98
CA LEU A 502 -16.05 -5.67 40.99
C LEU A 502 -14.90 -6.00 40.02
N ARG A 503 -15.23 -6.29 38.76
CA ARG A 503 -14.26 -6.67 37.74
C ARG A 503 -14.07 -5.53 36.76
N LEU A 504 -12.83 -5.14 36.50
CA LEU A 504 -12.48 -4.06 35.60
C LEU A 504 -11.64 -4.60 34.46
N TYR A 505 -11.98 -4.27 33.22
CA TYR A 505 -11.07 -4.45 32.08
C TYR A 505 -10.46 -3.11 31.71
N VAL A 506 -9.13 -3.06 31.74
CA VAL A 506 -8.32 -1.92 31.32
C VAL A 506 -7.39 -2.36 30.19
N ILE A 507 -7.24 -1.52 29.16
CA ILE A 507 -6.32 -1.76 28.04
C ILE A 507 -5.68 -0.45 27.60
N ASP A 508 -4.42 -0.49 27.16
CA ASP A 508 -3.65 0.64 26.65
C ASP A 508 -3.09 0.32 25.26
N PRO A 509 -3.97 0.19 24.24
CA PRO A 509 -3.58 -0.40 22.96
C PRO A 509 -2.73 0.54 22.08
N ASP A 510 -2.67 1.82 22.43
CA ASP A 510 -1.97 2.88 21.69
C ASP A 510 -0.71 3.38 22.43
N HIS A 511 -0.40 2.83 23.62
CA HIS A 511 0.72 3.23 24.47
C HIS A 511 0.83 4.75 24.68
N PHE A 512 -0.33 5.40 24.84
CA PHE A 512 -0.44 6.86 24.77
C PHE A 512 0.49 7.57 25.76
N GLN A 513 1.36 8.45 25.24
CA GLN A 513 2.29 9.29 26.02
C GLN A 513 3.24 8.47 26.92
N GLY A 514 3.77 7.36 26.39
CA GLY A 514 4.70 6.48 27.12
C GLY A 514 4.02 5.46 28.03
N GLY A 515 2.73 5.23 27.80
CA GLY A 515 1.92 4.25 28.51
C GLY A 515 1.16 4.83 29.70
N ARG A 516 0.07 4.15 30.06
CA ARG A 516 -0.84 4.53 31.14
C ARG A 516 -0.43 3.86 32.46
N HIS A 517 -0.46 4.65 33.52
CA HIS A 517 -0.22 4.23 34.90
C HIS A 517 -1.31 4.85 35.75
N GLN A 518 -2.10 4.01 36.43
CA GLN A 518 -3.31 4.45 37.11
C GLN A 518 -3.52 3.73 38.44
N GLU A 519 -4.11 4.40 39.42
CA GLU A 519 -4.51 3.85 40.72
C GLU A 519 -6.02 3.57 40.73
N ILE A 520 -6.42 2.41 41.25
CA ILE A 520 -7.83 2.05 41.41
C ILE A 520 -8.27 2.35 42.84
N LEU A 521 -9.32 3.15 43.01
CA LEU A 521 -9.91 3.44 44.32
C LEU A 521 -11.40 3.09 44.33
N ILE A 522 -11.84 2.38 45.37
CA ILE A 522 -13.25 2.06 45.62
C ILE A 522 -13.66 2.69 46.94
N ASN A 523 -14.67 3.57 46.93
CA ASN A 523 -15.09 4.35 48.11
C ASN A 523 -13.92 5.04 48.82
N ASN A 524 -12.99 5.60 48.03
CA ASN A 524 -11.73 6.23 48.47
C ASN A 524 -10.68 5.30 49.10
N LYS A 525 -10.91 3.98 49.13
CA LYS A 525 -9.89 3.01 49.52
C LYS A 525 -9.13 2.54 48.27
N SER A 526 -7.81 2.63 48.32
CA SER A 526 -6.94 2.16 47.22
C SER A 526 -6.92 0.64 47.14
N PHE A 527 -7.02 0.13 45.91
CA PHE A 527 -6.84 -1.27 45.52
C PHE A 527 -5.52 -1.48 44.76
N GLY A 528 -4.67 -0.45 44.72
CA GLY A 528 -3.33 -0.50 44.15
C GLY A 528 -3.22 0.15 42.76
N GLU A 529 -1.98 0.20 42.31
CA GLU A 529 -1.58 0.77 41.03
C GLU A 529 -1.56 -0.30 39.93
N VAL A 530 -1.86 0.13 38.71
CA VAL A 530 -1.93 -0.72 37.52
C VAL A 530 -1.16 -0.02 36.39
N GLN A 531 -0.24 -0.75 35.77
CA GLN A 531 0.59 -0.35 34.64
C GLN A 531 0.87 -1.57 33.75
N GLY A 532 1.38 -1.35 32.53
CA GLY A 532 1.75 -2.44 31.61
C GLY A 532 0.55 -3.29 31.16
N PHE A 533 -0.58 -2.64 30.89
CA PHE A 533 -1.82 -3.27 30.43
C PHE A 533 -2.07 -3.01 28.94
N ASP A 534 -1.01 -2.88 28.15
CA ASP A 534 -1.02 -2.63 26.70
C ASP A 534 -1.84 -3.70 25.94
N ASN A 535 -1.79 -4.93 26.44
CA ASN A 535 -2.50 -6.08 25.89
C ASN A 535 -3.86 -6.34 26.55
N GLY A 536 -4.28 -5.45 27.44
CA GLY A 536 -5.48 -5.61 28.22
C GLY A 536 -5.28 -6.44 29.48
N LYS A 537 -6.01 -6.12 30.54
CA LYS A 537 -5.94 -6.79 31.82
C LYS A 537 -7.29 -6.74 32.53
N TRP A 538 -7.75 -7.90 32.98
CA TRP A 538 -8.84 -7.99 33.95
C TRP A 538 -8.30 -7.81 35.37
N LEU A 539 -9.01 -7.02 36.16
CA LEU A 539 -8.76 -6.79 37.58
C LEU A 539 -9.99 -7.24 38.34
N ASP A 540 -9.86 -8.28 39.16
CA ASP A 540 -10.95 -8.76 40.01
C ASP A 540 -10.77 -8.20 41.42
N LEU A 541 -11.73 -7.39 41.88
CA LEU A 541 -11.68 -6.67 43.16
C LEU A 541 -12.79 -7.19 44.09
N PRO A 542 -12.50 -8.13 45.00
CA PRO A 542 -13.49 -8.63 45.95
C PRO A 542 -13.91 -7.54 46.93
N LEU A 543 -15.21 -7.28 47.03
CA LEU A 543 -15.80 -6.31 47.94
C LEU A 543 -16.73 -7.02 48.94
N ASP A 544 -16.50 -6.74 50.22
CA ASP A 544 -17.39 -7.18 51.30
C ASP A 544 -18.56 -6.19 51.49
N GLU A 545 -19.44 -6.50 52.43
CA GLU A 545 -20.63 -5.70 52.74
C GLU A 545 -20.32 -4.28 53.22
N SER A 546 -19.09 -4.00 53.68
CA SER A 546 -18.71 -2.67 54.14
C SER A 546 -18.65 -1.66 53.00
N PHE A 547 -18.38 -2.12 51.77
CA PHE A 547 -18.37 -1.26 50.58
C PHE A 547 -19.76 -0.99 50.01
N THR A 548 -20.74 -1.83 50.33
CA THR A 548 -22.09 -1.78 49.75
C THR A 548 -23.15 -1.34 50.75
N GLN A 549 -22.77 -0.79 51.92
CA GLN A 549 -23.73 -0.41 52.96
C GLN A 549 -24.77 0.62 52.51
N SER A 550 -24.34 1.62 51.73
CA SER A 550 -25.21 2.68 51.18
C SER A 550 -26.02 2.24 49.96
N GLY A 551 -25.69 1.09 49.37
CA GLY A 551 -26.16 0.68 48.05
C GLY A 551 -25.45 1.40 46.89
N GLU A 552 -24.39 2.17 47.16
CA GLU A 552 -23.59 2.83 46.15
C GLU A 552 -22.10 2.51 46.31
N ILE A 553 -21.44 2.20 45.19
CA ILE A 553 -19.99 2.00 45.09
C ILE A 553 -19.44 3.09 44.18
N THR A 554 -18.52 3.91 44.69
CA THR A 554 -17.79 4.89 43.89
C THR A 554 -16.47 4.30 43.43
N LEU A 555 -16.39 3.96 42.14
CA LEU A 555 -15.16 3.62 41.43
C LEU A 555 -14.46 4.90 40.97
N ARG A 556 -13.20 5.09 41.35
CA ARG A 556 -12.31 6.13 40.83
C ARG A 556 -11.06 5.48 40.27
N ILE A 557 -10.65 5.93 39.09
CA ILE A 557 -9.44 5.49 38.43
C ILE A 557 -8.59 6.72 38.22
N LYS A 558 -7.57 6.88 39.06
CA LYS A 558 -6.75 8.08 39.11
C LYS A 558 -5.54 7.91 38.21
N ASN A 559 -5.28 8.89 37.36
CA ASN A 559 -4.09 8.92 36.53
C ASN A 559 -2.86 9.23 37.40
N LEU A 560 -1.81 8.42 37.27
CA LEU A 560 -0.53 8.63 37.93
C LEU A 560 0.56 9.06 36.95
N ASN A 561 0.35 8.92 35.64
CA ASN A 561 1.24 9.45 34.62
C ASN A 561 0.79 10.88 34.20
N PRO A 562 1.50 11.95 34.60
CA PRO A 562 1.09 13.32 34.32
C PRO A 562 1.11 13.69 32.83
N GLN A 563 1.70 12.86 31.96
CA GLN A 563 1.71 13.06 30.52
C GLN A 563 0.59 12.30 29.79
N SER A 564 -0.09 11.36 30.46
CA SER A 564 -1.10 10.47 29.86
C SER A 564 -2.49 10.71 30.47
N ASN A 565 -3.36 9.71 30.43
CA ASN A 565 -4.70 9.74 31.02
C ASN A 565 -5.10 8.41 31.69
N ALA A 566 -6.09 8.43 32.56
CA ALA A 566 -6.70 7.25 33.16
C ALA A 566 -7.77 6.66 32.25
N VAL A 567 -7.86 5.34 32.17
CA VAL A 567 -8.84 4.65 31.29
C VAL A 567 -9.51 3.44 31.94
N VAL A 568 -10.73 3.15 31.52
CA VAL A 568 -11.43 1.89 31.78
C VAL A 568 -12.43 1.57 30.68
N SER A 569 -12.47 0.30 30.31
CA SER A 569 -13.10 -0.16 29.07
C SER A 569 -14.31 -1.06 29.37
N ILE A 570 -14.24 -1.84 30.44
CA ILE A 570 -15.35 -2.65 30.93
C ILE A 570 -15.42 -2.58 32.45
N VAL A 571 -16.63 -2.46 32.99
CA VAL A 571 -16.92 -2.61 34.42
C VAL A 571 -18.00 -3.66 34.60
N GLU A 572 -17.71 -4.72 35.35
CA GLU A 572 -18.67 -5.77 35.71
C GLU A 572 -18.84 -5.83 37.24
N TRP A 573 -20.08 -6.01 37.72
CA TRP A 573 -20.33 -6.50 39.08
C TRP A 573 -20.79 -7.94 38.99
N ALA A 574 -20.08 -8.85 39.65
CA ALA A 574 -20.42 -10.28 39.70
C ALA A 574 -20.58 -10.74 41.15
N GLU A 575 -21.52 -11.64 41.37
CA GLU A 575 -21.76 -12.25 42.67
C GLU A 575 -21.53 -13.75 42.58
N PRO A 576 -20.94 -14.38 43.61
CA PRO A 576 -20.80 -15.83 43.64
C PRO A 576 -22.19 -16.49 43.52
N LYS A 577 -22.27 -17.59 42.78
CA LYS A 577 -23.48 -18.41 42.75
C LYS A 577 -23.73 -18.95 44.17
N GLU A 578 -24.94 -18.73 44.66
CA GLU A 578 -25.43 -19.30 45.93
C GLU A 578 -25.50 -20.83 45.86
#